data_AF-A0A949LBM7-F1
#
_entry.id   AF-A0A949LBM7-F1
#
_cell.length_a   1.000
_cell.length_b   1.000
_cell.length_c   1.000
_cell.angle_alpha   90.00
_cell.angle_beta   90.00
_cell.angle_gamma   90.00
#
_symmetry.space_group_name_H-M   'P 1'
#
loop_
_entity.id
_entity.type
_entity.pdbx_description
1 polymer ?
#
loop_
_entity_poly.entity_id
_entity_poly.type
_entity_poly.pdbx_seq_one_letter_code
_entity_poly.pdbx_strand_id
1 'polypeptide(L)'
;MQKSIVSFFNEVLQRTPSSLQLIAASKAMYIDPKSGSLIFTLPGLYQLFEKEKNCSYKQFRKELYQSDLNLELSKQGGRIELFSSTGKVDTNVYQLVSLNKEKTNHSSVLPGLE
;
A
#
# COMPACT_ATOMS: atom_id res chain seq x y z
N MET A 1 -0.89 11.73 11.10
CA MET A 1 -0.02 11.21 10.02
C MET A 1 -0.26 9.75 9.73
N GLN A 2 0.09 8.80 10.61
CA GLN A 2 -0.20 7.37 10.40
C GLN A 2 -1.69 7.13 10.14
N LYS A 3 -2.59 7.72 10.96
CA LYS A 3 -4.04 7.64 10.76
C LYS A 3 -4.49 8.10 9.37
N SER A 4 -3.99 9.23 8.88
CA SER A 4 -4.32 9.74 7.53
C SER A 4 -3.88 8.78 6.43
N ILE A 5 -2.72 8.14 6.58
CA ILE A 5 -2.20 7.15 5.63
C ILE A 5 -3.06 5.88 5.65
N VAL A 6 -3.41 5.38 6.84
CA VAL A 6 -4.29 4.21 6.98
C VAL A 6 -5.67 4.50 6.39
N SER A 7 -6.25 5.67 6.68
CA SER A 7 -7.52 6.10 6.09
C SER A 7 -7.46 6.16 4.56
N PHE A 8 -6.42 6.80 4.01
CA PHE A 8 -6.24 6.87 2.56
C PHE A 8 -6.18 5.48 1.93
N PHE A 9 -5.37 4.57 2.48
CA PHE A 9 -5.28 3.20 1.96
C PHE A 9 -6.59 2.43 2.13
N ASN A 10 -7.33 2.64 3.22
CA ASN A 10 -8.66 2.08 3.38
C ASN A 10 -9.61 2.56 2.28
N GLU A 11 -9.63 3.87 2.01
CA GLU A 11 -10.44 4.41 0.92
C GLU A 11 -10.05 3.84 -0.45
N VAL A 12 -8.76 3.58 -0.68
CA VAL A 12 -8.29 2.89 -1.89
C VAL A 12 -8.80 1.45 -1.94
N LEU A 13 -8.76 0.71 -0.83
CA LEU A 13 -9.34 -0.65 -0.75
C LEU A 13 -10.84 -0.65 -1.03
N GLN A 14 -11.55 0.39 -0.56
CA GLN A 14 -12.98 0.60 -0.79
C GLN A 14 -13.29 1.20 -2.19
N ARG A 15 -12.26 1.46 -3.00
CA ARG A 15 -12.39 2.11 -4.32
C ARG A 15 -13.13 3.45 -4.27
N THR A 16 -12.90 4.22 -3.22
CA THR A 16 -13.47 5.55 -3.08
C THR A 16 -13.04 6.44 -4.25
N PRO A 17 -13.98 7.13 -4.94
CA PRO A 17 -13.70 7.92 -6.14
C PRO A 17 -12.64 9.01 -5.92
N SER A 18 -12.66 9.67 -4.75
CA SER A 18 -11.72 10.73 -4.39
C SER A 18 -10.28 10.23 -4.35
N SER A 19 -10.05 9.08 -3.73
CA SER A 19 -8.72 8.47 -3.61
C SER A 19 -8.22 7.95 -4.95
N LEU A 20 -9.11 7.38 -5.77
CA LEU A 20 -8.77 6.96 -7.14
C LEU A 20 -8.40 8.15 -8.04
N GLN A 21 -9.09 9.28 -7.92
CA GLN A 21 -8.72 10.51 -8.63
C GLN A 21 -7.35 11.04 -8.20
N LEU A 22 -7.04 11.00 -6.89
CA LEU A 22 -5.72 11.38 -6.39
C LEU A 22 -4.60 10.48 -6.93
N ILE A 23 -4.86 9.17 -7.03
CA ILE A 23 -3.92 8.23 -7.63
C ILE A 23 -3.75 8.54 -9.12
N ALA A 24 -4.85 8.75 -9.86
CA ALA A 24 -4.81 9.04 -11.29
C ALA A 24 -4.11 10.38 -11.60
N ALA A 25 -4.21 11.36 -10.71
CA ALA A 25 -3.50 12.63 -10.81
C ALA A 25 -2.02 12.52 -10.43
N SER A 26 -1.62 11.45 -9.73
CA SER A 26 -0.23 11.23 -9.33
C SER A 26 0.56 10.52 -10.44
N LYS A 27 1.80 10.98 -10.66
CA LYS A 27 2.74 10.29 -11.57
C LYS A 27 3.52 9.15 -10.88
N ALA A 28 3.44 9.06 -9.56
CA ALA A 28 4.27 8.16 -8.76
C ALA A 28 3.51 6.92 -8.25
N MET A 29 2.22 6.81 -8.59
CA MET A 29 1.33 5.76 -8.13
C MET A 29 0.33 5.41 -9.23
N TYR A 30 -0.11 4.15 -9.25
CA TYR A 30 -1.12 3.68 -10.19
C TYR A 30 -1.81 2.44 -9.62
N ILE A 31 -3.03 2.14 -10.09
CA ILE A 31 -3.66 0.85 -9.81
C ILE A 31 -3.22 -0.14 -10.88
N ASP A 32 -2.61 -1.25 -10.47
CA ASP A 32 -2.27 -2.32 -11.39
C ASP A 32 -3.56 -2.96 -11.93
N PRO A 33 -3.81 -2.99 -13.25
CA PRO A 33 -5.06 -3.48 -13.80
C PRO A 33 -5.23 -4.99 -13.68
N LYS A 34 -4.14 -5.75 -13.47
CA LYS A 34 -4.19 -7.22 -13.36
C LYS A 34 -4.60 -7.67 -11.97
N SER A 35 -3.93 -7.16 -10.94
CA SER A 35 -4.18 -7.49 -9.54
C SER A 35 -5.26 -6.59 -8.91
N GLY A 36 -5.41 -5.37 -9.41
CA GLY A 36 -6.22 -4.32 -8.79
C GLY A 36 -5.57 -3.74 -7.54
N SER A 37 -4.29 -4.01 -7.30
CA SER A 37 -3.51 -3.47 -6.20
C SER A 37 -3.03 -2.06 -6.51
N LEU A 38 -2.98 -1.19 -5.49
CA LEU A 38 -2.33 0.12 -5.65
C LEU A 38 -0.82 -0.07 -5.61
N ILE A 39 -0.14 0.31 -6.68
CA ILE A 39 1.31 0.35 -6.78
C ILE A 39 1.79 1.77 -6.50
N PHE A 40 2.78 1.91 -5.62
CA PHE A 40 3.28 3.22 -5.21
C PHE A 40 4.74 3.18 -4.77
N THR A 41 5.37 4.34 -4.74
CA THR A 41 6.71 4.55 -4.15
C THR A 41 6.59 5.36 -2.87
N LEU A 42 7.53 5.19 -1.93
CA LEU A 42 7.54 5.99 -0.69
C LEU A 42 7.64 7.51 -0.95
N PRO A 43 8.47 8.00 -1.90
CA PRO A 43 8.45 9.40 -2.29
C PRO A 43 7.10 9.86 -2.84
N GLY A 44 6.46 9.03 -3.68
CA GLY A 44 5.14 9.35 -4.24
C GLY A 44 4.05 9.48 -3.17
N LEU A 45 4.06 8.55 -2.20
CA LEU A 45 3.19 8.62 -1.03
C LEU A 45 3.51 9.85 -0.17
N TYR A 46 4.79 10.17 0.03
CA TYR A 46 5.18 11.36 0.80
C TYR A 46 4.66 12.65 0.16
N GLN A 47 4.77 12.80 -1.16
CA GLN A 47 4.30 13.97 -1.90
C GLN A 47 2.79 14.20 -1.74
N LEU A 48 1.98 13.14 -1.70
CA LEU A 48 0.53 13.28 -1.45
C LEU A 48 0.23 13.98 -0.13
N PHE A 49 1.00 13.65 0.90
CA PHE A 49 0.80 14.19 2.24
C PHE A 49 1.68 15.42 2.51
N GLU A 50 2.52 15.86 1.58
CA GLU A 50 3.48 16.97 1.79
C GLU A 50 2.78 18.23 2.30
N LYS A 51 1.59 18.53 1.77
CA LYS A 51 0.76 19.69 2.19
C LYS A 51 0.24 19.59 3.63
N GLU A 52 0.12 18.39 4.19
CA GLU A 52 -0.34 18.15 5.57
C GLU A 52 0.83 17.98 6.56
N LYS A 53 2.09 18.05 6.12
CA LYS A 53 3.26 17.61 6.90
C LYS A 53 4.10 18.77 7.42
N ASN A 54 4.45 18.68 8.70
CA ASN A 54 5.56 19.41 9.36
C ASN A 54 6.78 18.51 9.60
N CYS A 55 6.96 17.44 8.81
CA CYS A 55 8.05 16.47 9.03
C CYS A 55 8.83 16.17 7.76
N SER A 56 10.13 15.94 7.90
CA SER A 56 11.01 15.57 6.79
C SER A 56 10.69 14.17 6.25
N TYR A 57 11.10 13.91 5.00
CA TYR A 57 10.96 12.59 4.38
C TYR A 57 11.63 11.46 5.18
N LYS A 58 12.79 11.75 5.80
CA LYS A 58 13.48 10.80 6.67
C LYS A 58 12.65 10.43 7.90
N GLN A 59 11.99 11.43 8.50
CA GLN A 59 11.09 11.22 9.64
C GLN A 59 9.86 10.41 9.21
N PHE A 60 9.27 10.75 8.06
CA PHE A 60 8.16 9.99 7.49
C PHE A 60 8.48 8.52 7.30
N ARG A 61 9.64 8.20 6.68
CA ARG A 61 10.05 6.81 6.50
C ARG A 61 10.20 6.11 7.85
N LYS A 62 10.88 6.74 8.80
CA LYS A 62 11.08 6.17 10.14
C LYS A 62 9.74 5.87 10.81
N GLU A 63 8.80 6.81 10.82
CA GLU A 63 7.47 6.60 11.37
C GLU A 63 6.72 5.48 10.65
N LEU A 64 6.76 5.43 9.32
CA LEU A 64 6.07 4.40 8.55
C LEU A 64 6.58 2.98 8.90
N TYR A 65 7.90 2.81 8.98
CA TYR A 65 8.53 1.52 9.32
C TYR A 65 8.38 1.12 10.79
N GLN A 66 8.31 2.11 11.70
CA GLN A 66 8.10 1.84 13.13
C GLN A 66 6.63 1.72 13.50
N SER A 67 5.72 1.95 12.56
CA SER A 67 4.29 1.96 12.82
C SER A 67 3.65 0.61 12.58
N ASP A 68 2.56 0.36 13.31
CA ASP A 68 1.65 -0.77 13.11
C ASP A 68 0.77 -0.64 11.84
N LEU A 69 1.24 0.09 10.82
CA LEU A 69 0.47 0.38 9.60
C LEU A 69 -0.06 -0.89 8.93
N ASN A 70 0.79 -1.90 8.74
CA ASN A 70 0.38 -3.17 8.15
C ASN A 70 -0.58 -3.95 9.04
N LEU A 71 -0.43 -3.86 10.37
CA LEU A 71 -1.34 -4.50 11.32
C LEU A 71 -2.73 -3.85 11.25
N GLU A 72 -2.79 -2.52 11.22
CA GLU A 72 -4.03 -1.75 11.11
C GLU A 72 -4.71 -1.96 9.75
N LEU A 73 -3.96 -1.98 8.65
CA LEU A 73 -4.49 -2.29 7.33
C LEU A 73 -5.00 -3.73 7.26
N SER A 74 -4.35 -4.68 7.92
CA SER A 74 -4.76 -6.08 7.90
C SER A 74 -6.14 -6.27 8.54
N LYS A 75 -6.44 -5.52 9.60
CA LYS A 75 -7.79 -5.46 10.21
C LYS A 75 -8.84 -4.90 9.25
N GLN A 76 -8.41 -4.11 8.27
CA GLN A 76 -9.24 -3.48 7.24
C GLN A 76 -9.25 -4.26 5.91
N GLY A 77 -8.67 -5.47 5.88
CA GLY A 77 -8.67 -6.32 4.69
C GLY A 77 -7.63 -5.93 3.62
N GLY A 78 -6.54 -5.26 4.01
CA GLY A 78 -5.41 -5.00 3.11
C GLY A 78 -4.06 -5.07 3.79
N ARG A 79 -2.98 -5.15 3.02
CA ARG A 79 -1.61 -5.06 3.54
C ARG A 79 -0.70 -4.41 2.52
N ILE A 80 0.39 -3.80 2.99
CA ILE A 80 1.44 -3.26 2.11
C ILE A 80 2.56 -4.27 2.02
N GLU A 81 2.92 -4.59 0.80
CA GLU A 81 4.02 -5.50 0.47
C GLU A 81 5.03 -4.81 -0.44
N LEU A 82 6.26 -5.33 -0.41
CA LEU A 82 7.29 -4.92 -1.34
C LEU A 82 6.98 -5.55 -2.70
N PHE A 83 6.70 -4.73 -3.71
CA PHE A 83 6.43 -5.19 -5.08
C PHE A 83 7.72 -5.41 -5.87
N SER A 84 8.66 -4.47 -5.78
CA SER A 84 9.96 -4.58 -6.43
C SER A 84 11.02 -3.81 -5.65
N SER A 85 12.17 -4.45 -5.46
CA SER A 85 13.35 -3.84 -4.84
C SER A 85 14.42 -3.63 -5.89
N THR A 86 14.93 -2.41 -5.97
CA THR A 86 16.06 -2.06 -6.86
C THR A 86 17.36 -1.87 -6.07
N GLY A 87 17.38 -2.28 -4.80
CA GLY A 87 18.55 -2.20 -3.91
C GLY A 87 18.66 -0.90 -3.11
N LYS A 88 17.86 0.14 -3.42
CA LYS A 88 17.71 1.34 -2.59
C LYS A 88 16.25 1.50 -2.18
N VAL A 89 16.00 1.70 -0.89
CA VAL A 89 14.64 1.81 -0.34
C VAL A 89 13.82 2.96 -0.96
N ASP A 90 14.49 4.02 -1.42
CA ASP A 90 13.85 5.14 -2.11
C ASP A 90 13.35 4.80 -3.52
N THR A 91 13.91 3.77 -4.12
CA THR A 91 13.53 3.26 -5.45
C THR A 91 12.77 1.94 -5.34
N ASN A 92 12.41 1.53 -4.13
CA ASN A 92 11.54 0.40 -3.91
C ASN A 92 10.11 0.77 -4.29
N VAL A 93 9.46 -0.17 -4.94
CA VAL A 93 8.05 -0.11 -5.31
C VAL A 93 7.30 -0.99 -4.34
N TYR A 94 6.23 -0.45 -3.79
CA TYR A 94 5.34 -1.12 -2.84
C TYR A 94 3.97 -1.32 -3.49
N GLN A 95 3.26 -2.33 -3.01
CA GLN A 95 1.88 -2.58 -3.40
C GLN A 95 0.98 -2.66 -2.17
N LEU A 96 -0.20 -2.05 -2.24
CA LEU A 96 -1.30 -2.31 -1.33
C LEU A 96 -2.16 -3.43 -1.94
N VAL A 97 -2.09 -4.62 -1.33
CA VAL A 97 -2.92 -5.75 -1.73
C VAL A 97 -4.16 -5.83 -0.85
N SER A 98 -5.25 -6.35 -1.41
CA SER A 98 -6.46 -6.65 -0.65
C SER A 98 -6.43 -8.10 -0.19
N LEU A 99 -6.43 -8.31 1.12
CA LEU A 99 -6.50 -9.62 1.75
C LEU A 99 -7.85 -10.31 1.49
N ASN A 100 -8.89 -9.54 1.18
CA ASN A 100 -10.20 -10.08 0.83
C ASN A 100 -10.20 -10.83 -0.51
N LYS A 101 -9.22 -10.56 -1.39
CA LYS A 101 -9.03 -11.30 -2.64
C LYS A 101 -8.16 -12.56 -2.49
N GLU A 102 -7.41 -12.70 -1.39
CA GLU A 102 -6.57 -13.88 -1.14
C GLU A 102 -7.38 -15.14 -0.76
N LYS A 103 -8.69 -15.02 -0.51
CA LYS A 103 -9.55 -16.20 -0.30
C LYS A 103 -9.89 -17.01 -1.55
N THR A 104 -9.42 -16.63 -2.75
CA THR A 104 -9.77 -17.35 -3.99
C THR A 104 -8.62 -18.04 -4.75
N ASN A 105 -7.36 -18.04 -4.30
CA ASN A 105 -6.31 -18.77 -5.03
C ASN A 105 -5.10 -19.22 -4.19
N HIS A 106 -5.30 -20.04 -3.15
CA HIS A 106 -4.32 -21.06 -2.74
C HIS A 106 -4.95 -22.11 -1.81
N SER A 107 -5.71 -23.03 -2.41
CA SER A 107 -5.80 -24.42 -1.92
C SER A 107 -6.15 -25.33 -3.08
N SER A 108 -5.23 -25.40 -4.04
CA SER A 108 -5.16 -26.50 -5.01
C SER A 108 -3.96 -27.36 -4.63
N VAL A 109 -4.26 -28.48 -3.94
CA VAL A 109 -3.75 -29.86 -4.11
C VAL A 109 -2.22 -30.07 -4.11
N LEU A 110 -1.65 -30.91 -3.23
CA LEU A 110 -1.39 -32.38 -3.35
C LEU A 110 -0.36 -32.79 -2.25
N PRO A 111 0.07 -34.07 -2.07
CA PRO A 111 -0.59 -35.39 -2.09
C PRO A 111 -0.20 -36.28 -0.87
N GLY A 112 -1.02 -37.28 -0.54
CA GLY A 112 -0.57 -38.58 0.04
C GLY A 112 -0.22 -38.68 1.55
N LEU A 113 -0.39 -39.92 2.06
CA LEU A 113 -0.24 -40.47 3.43
C LEU A 113 -1.51 -40.26 4.30
N GLU A 114 -2.30 -41.28 4.64
CA GLU A 114 -2.15 -42.75 4.72
C GLU A 114 -3.43 -43.48 4.28
#